data_AF-A0A3D3P6S3-F1
#
_entry.id   AF-A0A3D3P6S3-F1
#
_cell.length_a   1.000
_cell.length_b   1.000
_cell.length_c   1.000
_cell.angle_alpha   90.00
_cell.angle_beta   90.00
_cell.angle_gamma   90.00
#
_symmetry.space_group_name_H-M   'P 1'
#
loop_
_entity.id
_entity.type
_entity.pdbx_description
1 polymer ?
#
loop_
_entity_poly.entity_id
_entity_poly.type
_entity_poly.pdbx_seq_one_letter_code
_entity_poly.pdbx_strand_id
1 'polypeptide(L)'
;HTTDFGIMFLPIESLYAEVLRHPGLFETLQRKYHITITGPTTMSALLNSLQMGFRTLAVTKRSSEVWKILEAVKTEFGKFSTKLELVDKQLSTAKRSLEDLRNTRTNMMQSKLRKVGTLDREESDRLLDLKQVDEAQEQPSE
;
A
#
# COMPACT_ATOMS: atom_id res chain seq x y z
N HIS A 1 1.22 10.56 -46.34
CA HIS A 1 -0.20 10.73 -45.97
C HIS A 1 -0.42 12.18 -45.59
N THR A 2 -1.36 12.86 -46.25
CA THR A 2 -1.81 14.22 -45.92
C THR A 2 -3.11 14.16 -45.11
N THR A 3 -3.49 15.27 -44.50
CA THR A 3 -4.72 15.42 -43.73
C THR A 3 -5.94 15.58 -44.64
N ASP A 4 -7.09 15.03 -44.24
CA ASP A 4 -8.36 15.04 -44.99
C ASP A 4 -9.10 16.39 -44.97
N PHE A 5 -8.49 17.44 -44.37
CA PHE A 5 -9.07 18.77 -44.28
C PHE A 5 -7.99 19.85 -44.45
N GLY A 6 -8.43 21.03 -44.92
CA GLY A 6 -7.58 22.21 -45.08
C GLY A 6 -8.18 23.43 -44.40
N ILE A 7 -7.31 24.33 -43.94
CA ILE A 7 -7.72 25.65 -43.45
C ILE A 7 -7.19 26.70 -44.42
N MET A 8 -8.08 27.42 -45.08
CA MET A 8 -7.74 28.53 -45.95
C MET A 8 -7.77 29.83 -45.14
N PHE A 9 -6.58 30.37 -44.90
CA PHE A 9 -6.43 31.63 -44.16
C PHE A 9 -6.53 32.83 -45.08
N LEU A 10 -7.44 33.76 -44.75
CA LEU A 10 -7.57 35.04 -45.43
C LEU A 10 -7.00 36.12 -44.50
N PRO A 11 -5.92 36.82 -44.87
CA PRO A 11 -5.18 37.70 -43.96
C PRO A 11 -5.93 38.99 -43.60
N ILE A 12 -7.05 39.29 -44.28
CA ILE A 12 -7.85 40.48 -44.06
C ILE A 12 -9.29 40.04 -43.74
N GLU A 13 -9.82 40.52 -42.62
CA GLU A 13 -11.17 40.16 -42.15
C GLU A 13 -12.27 40.58 -43.15
N SER A 14 -12.09 41.70 -43.86
CA SER A 14 -13.02 42.14 -44.91
C SER A 14 -13.08 41.16 -46.09
N LEU A 15 -11.96 40.55 -46.47
CA LEU A 15 -11.92 39.52 -47.51
C LEU A 15 -12.66 38.26 -47.07
N TYR A 16 -12.49 37.86 -45.80
CA TYR A 16 -13.27 36.77 -45.21
C TYR A 16 -14.79 37.07 -45.24
N ALA A 17 -15.18 38.29 -44.84
CA ALA A 17 -16.57 38.71 -44.89
C ALA A 17 -17.12 38.73 -46.32
N GLU A 18 -16.32 39.12 -47.32
CA GLU A 18 -16.72 39.12 -48.73
C GLU A 18 -16.95 37.70 -49.25
N VAL A 19 -16.06 36.77 -48.92
CA VAL A 19 -16.21 35.36 -49.29
C VAL A 19 -17.49 34.75 -48.71
N LEU A 20 -17.89 35.14 -47.49
CA LEU A 20 -19.15 34.70 -46.88
C LEU A 20 -20.39 35.30 -47.54
N ARG A 21 -20.28 36.45 -48.22
CA ARG A 21 -21.41 37.08 -48.94
C ARG A 21 -21.76 36.36 -50.24
N HIS A 22 -20.89 35.49 -50.75
CA HIS A 22 -21.17 34.67 -51.92
C HIS A 22 -21.92 33.38 -51.52
N PRO A 23 -23.22 33.26 -51.83
CA PRO A 23 -24.01 32.09 -51.44
C PRO A 23 -23.43 30.81 -52.06
N GLY A 24 -23.31 29.76 -51.25
CA GLY A 24 -22.86 28.43 -51.70
C GLY A 24 -21.34 28.26 -51.89
N LEU A 25 -20.54 29.33 -51.93
CA LEU A 25 -19.08 29.24 -52.04
C LEU A 25 -18.47 28.57 -50.81
N PHE A 26 -18.81 29.07 -49.62
CA PHE A 26 -18.34 28.51 -48.35
C PHE A 26 -18.76 27.05 -48.19
N GLU A 27 -20.02 26.74 -48.50
CA GLU A 27 -20.56 25.38 -48.39
C GLU A 27 -19.88 24.41 -49.37
N THR A 28 -19.59 24.84 -50.60
CA THR A 28 -18.86 24.03 -51.58
C THR A 28 -17.45 23.75 -51.10
N LEU A 29 -16.73 24.76 -50.61
CA LEU A 29 -15.38 24.59 -50.08
C LEU A 29 -15.36 23.64 -48.88
N GLN A 30 -16.31 23.79 -47.97
CA GLN A 30 -16.38 22.94 -46.78
C GLN A 30 -16.80 21.50 -47.10
N ARG A 31 -17.88 21.29 -47.88
CA ARG A 31 -18.44 19.95 -48.12
C ARG A 31 -17.71 19.16 -49.20
N LYS A 32 -17.33 19.81 -50.30
CA LYS A 32 -16.74 19.11 -51.46
C LYS A 32 -15.22 18.99 -51.33
N TYR A 33 -14.57 20.02 -50.80
CA TYR A 33 -13.11 20.09 -50.73
C TYR A 33 -12.56 19.92 -49.32
N HIS A 34 -13.41 19.83 -48.29
CA HIS A 34 -12.99 19.77 -46.89
C HIS A 34 -12.10 20.96 -46.48
N ILE A 35 -12.34 22.13 -47.07
CA ILE A 35 -11.60 23.37 -46.80
C ILE A 35 -12.49 24.30 -45.98
N THR A 36 -12.03 24.65 -44.78
CA THR A 36 -12.66 25.70 -43.95
C THR A 36 -11.91 27.01 -44.14
N ILE A 37 -12.66 28.08 -44.41
CA ILE A 37 -12.10 29.42 -44.60
C ILE A 37 -12.09 30.13 -43.24
N THR A 38 -11.00 30.84 -42.93
CA THR A 38 -10.86 31.57 -41.67
C THR A 38 -10.25 32.95 -41.88
N GLY A 39 -10.80 33.97 -41.24
CA GLY A 39 -10.14 35.27 -41.05
C GLY A 39 -9.17 35.27 -39.85
N PRO A 40 -8.45 36.38 -39.60
CA PRO A 40 -7.55 36.53 -38.45
C PRO A 40 -8.23 36.28 -37.11
N THR A 41 -9.47 36.77 -36.94
CA THR A 41 -10.22 36.62 -35.69
C THR A 41 -10.67 35.19 -35.49
N THR A 42 -11.23 34.56 -36.53
CA THR A 42 -11.70 33.17 -36.49
C THR A 42 -10.55 32.19 -36.29
N MET A 43 -9.41 32.39 -36.95
CA MET A 43 -8.22 31.56 -36.74
C MET A 43 -7.71 31.67 -35.30
N SER A 44 -7.65 32.89 -34.76
CA SER A 44 -7.23 33.10 -33.36
C SER A 44 -8.16 32.40 -32.38
N ALA A 45 -9.48 32.47 -32.62
CA ALA A 45 -10.46 31.76 -31.81
C ALA A 45 -10.29 30.23 -31.92
N LEU A 46 -10.11 29.70 -33.13
CA LEU A 46 -9.90 28.27 -33.38
C LEU A 46 -8.64 27.76 -32.65
N LEU A 47 -7.53 28.49 -32.74
CA LEU A 47 -6.27 28.14 -32.07
C LEU A 47 -6.42 28.18 -30.54
N ASN A 48 -7.11 29.18 -29.99
CA ASN A 48 -7.39 29.26 -28.56
C ASN A 48 -8.26 28.09 -28.08
N SER A 49 -9.32 27.74 -28.82
CA SER A 49 -10.15 26.58 -28.52
C SER A 49 -9.35 25.27 -28.59
N LEU A 50 -8.48 25.13 -29.59
CA LEU A 50 -7.61 23.96 -29.73
C LEU A 50 -6.59 23.86 -28.59
N GLN A 51 -5.97 24.98 -28.22
CA GLN A 51 -5.01 25.05 -27.11
C GLN A 51 -5.67 24.65 -25.78
N MET A 52 -6.91 25.07 -25.53
CA MET A 52 -7.68 24.64 -24.36
C MET A 52 -7.96 23.13 -24.41
N GLY A 53 -8.35 22.60 -25.57
CA GLY A 53 -8.56 21.16 -25.78
C GLY A 53 -7.31 20.32 -25.45
N PHE A 54 -6.12 20.75 -25.90
CA PHE A 54 -4.86 20.08 -25.58
C PHE A 54 -4.45 20.22 -24.12
N ARG A 55 -4.68 21.38 -23.49
CA ARG A 55 -4.46 21.55 -22.05
C ARG A 55 -5.32 20.60 -21.23
N THR A 56 -6.60 20.47 -21.57
CA THR A 56 -7.50 19.51 -20.94
C THR A 56 -7.01 18.08 -21.13
N LEU A 57 -6.66 17.68 -22.35
CA LEU A 57 -6.15 16.33 -22.64
C LEU A 57 -4.87 15.99 -21.85
N ALA A 58 -3.98 16.96 -21.66
CA ALA A 58 -2.78 16.81 -20.85
C ALA A 58 -3.09 16.66 -19.35
N VAL A 59 -4.08 17.40 -18.83
CA VAL A 59 -4.54 17.27 -17.43
C VAL A 59 -5.15 15.89 -17.18
N THR A 60 -5.96 15.36 -18.11
CA THR A 60 -6.58 14.04 -17.95
C THR A 60 -5.56 12.90 -17.81
N LYS A 61 -4.34 13.04 -18.38
CA LYS A 61 -3.28 12.04 -18.23
C LYS A 61 -2.79 11.83 -16.79
N ARG A 62 -3.01 12.78 -15.87
CA ARG A 62 -2.62 12.63 -14.44
C ARG A 62 -3.44 11.60 -13.67
N SER A 63 -4.61 11.17 -14.16
CA SER A 63 -5.38 10.09 -13.50
C SER A 63 -4.70 8.72 -13.59
N SER A 64 -3.82 8.52 -14.59
CA SER A 64 -3.04 7.28 -14.73
C SER A 64 -1.96 7.12 -13.65
N GLU A 65 -1.53 8.24 -13.05
CA GLU A 65 -0.50 8.25 -12.00
C GLU A 65 -1.10 7.84 -10.65
N VAL A 66 -2.33 8.29 -10.36
CA VAL A 66 -3.07 7.89 -9.16
C VAL A 66 -3.35 6.37 -9.15
N TRP A 67 -3.74 5.81 -10.30
CA TRP A 67 -3.96 4.36 -10.41
C TRP A 67 -2.70 3.54 -10.14
N LYS A 68 -1.55 3.96 -10.67
CA LYS A 68 -0.25 3.30 -10.39
C LYS A 68 0.13 3.36 -8.92
N ILE A 69 -0.12 4.48 -8.25
CA ILE A 69 0.14 4.62 -6.81
C ILE A 69 -0.73 3.66 -6.01
N LEU A 70 -2.03 3.58 -6.33
CA LEU A 70 -2.95 2.66 -5.64
C LEU A 70 -2.57 1.19 -5.88
N GLU A 71 -2.09 0.83 -7.07
CA GLU A 71 -1.61 -0.52 -7.39
C GLU A 71 -0.34 -0.89 -6.60
N ALA A 72 0.59 0.07 -6.44
CA ALA A 72 1.76 -0.10 -5.58
C ALA A 72 1.36 -0.30 -4.11
N VAL A 73 0.41 0.49 -3.61
CA VAL A 73 -0.10 0.37 -2.24
C VAL A 73 -0.79 -0.98 -2.00
N LYS A 74 -1.61 -1.47 -2.95
CA LYS A 74 -2.25 -2.79 -2.88
C LYS A 74 -1.21 -3.92 -2.74
N THR A 75 -0.12 -3.83 -3.49
CA THR A 75 0.96 -4.82 -3.45
C THR A 75 1.62 -4.86 -2.07
N GLU A 76 1.85 -3.68 -1.47
CA GLU A 76 2.50 -3.58 -0.16
C GLU A 76 1.59 -4.01 1.00
N PHE A 77 0.29 -3.78 0.87
CA PHE A 77 -0.70 -4.38 1.78
C PHE A 77 -0.73 -5.90 1.71
N GLY A 78 -0.56 -6.49 0.53
CA GLY A 78 -0.43 -7.94 0.38
C GLY A 78 0.77 -8.51 1.14
N LYS A 79 1.95 -7.90 0.97
CA LYS A 79 3.17 -8.31 1.71
C LYS A 79 3.02 -8.13 3.22
N PHE A 80 2.36 -7.05 3.66
CA PHE A 80 2.08 -6.81 5.07
C PHE A 80 1.16 -7.90 5.64
N SER A 81 0.10 -8.28 4.92
CA SER A 81 -0.82 -9.36 5.32
C SER A 81 -0.10 -10.68 5.54
N THR A 82 0.80 -11.08 4.63
CA THR A 82 1.60 -12.31 4.77
C THR A 82 2.51 -12.28 6.00
N LYS A 83 3.13 -11.12 6.30
CA LYS A 83 3.94 -10.96 7.52
C LYS A 83 3.07 -11.07 8.78
N LEU A 84 1.85 -10.51 8.74
CA LEU A 84 0.91 -10.57 9.84
C LEU A 84 0.46 -12.02 10.14
N GLU A 85 0.18 -12.80 9.10
CA GLU A 85 -0.12 -14.24 9.22
C GLU A 85 1.04 -15.04 9.84
N LEU A 86 2.28 -14.71 9.47
CA LEU A 86 3.46 -15.36 10.05
C LEU A 86 3.56 -15.09 11.56
N VAL A 87 3.34 -13.84 11.96
CA VAL A 87 3.37 -13.42 13.38
C VAL A 87 2.27 -14.13 14.17
N ASP A 88 1.06 -14.19 13.63
CA ASP A 88 -0.06 -14.92 14.25
C ASP A 88 0.27 -16.40 14.47
N LYS A 89 0.85 -17.06 13.46
CA LYS A 89 1.27 -18.46 13.54
C LYS A 89 2.35 -18.68 14.60
N GLN A 90 3.32 -17.77 14.70
CA GLN A 90 4.38 -17.84 15.72
C GLN A 90 3.80 -17.65 17.13
N LEU A 91 2.89 -16.70 17.32
CA LEU A 91 2.22 -16.46 18.60
C LEU A 91 1.37 -17.67 19.03
N SER A 92 0.63 -18.25 18.09
CA SER A 92 -0.16 -19.48 18.32
C SER A 92 0.74 -20.67 18.71
N THR A 93 1.89 -20.81 18.06
CA THR A 93 2.87 -21.86 18.39
C THR A 93 3.49 -21.66 19.78
N ALA A 94 3.84 -20.43 20.12
CA ALA A 94 4.33 -20.07 21.45
C ALA A 94 3.28 -20.35 22.54
N LYS A 95 2.01 -20.01 22.28
CA LYS A 95 0.89 -20.31 23.17
C LYS A 95 0.73 -21.81 23.42
N ARG A 96 0.75 -22.64 22.38
CA ARG A 96 0.67 -24.11 22.51
C ARG A 96 1.82 -24.69 23.33
N SER A 97 3.04 -24.22 23.07
CA SER A 97 4.24 -24.66 23.81
C SER A 97 4.13 -24.33 25.31
N LEU A 98 3.56 -23.17 25.65
CA LEU A 98 3.31 -22.78 27.03
C LEU A 98 2.25 -23.68 27.70
N GLU A 99 1.17 -24.00 26.99
CA GLU A 99 0.12 -24.91 27.47
C GLU A 99 0.66 -26.33 27.73
N ASP A 100 1.50 -26.86 26.85
CA ASP A 100 2.13 -28.18 26.99
C ASP A 100 3.08 -28.26 28.20
N LEU A 101 3.90 -27.23 28.40
CA LEU A 101 4.78 -27.13 29.56
C LEU A 101 3.97 -27.06 30.86
N ARG A 102 2.91 -26.24 30.87
CA ARG A 102 2.08 -26.04 32.07
C ARG A 102 1.34 -27.31 32.46
N ASN A 103 0.75 -28.03 31.51
CA ASN A 103 -0.13 -29.15 31.81
C ASN A 103 0.65 -30.47 31.94
N THR A 104 1.43 -30.85 30.93
CA THR A 104 1.97 -32.21 30.86
C THR A 104 3.23 -32.36 31.71
N ARG A 105 4.14 -31.38 31.63
CA ARG A 105 5.44 -31.45 32.30
C ARG A 105 5.32 -31.16 33.80
N THR A 106 4.52 -30.17 34.19
CA THR A 106 4.23 -29.87 35.60
C THR A 106 3.52 -31.03 36.28
N ASN A 107 2.48 -31.61 35.67
CA ASN A 107 1.74 -32.72 36.27
C ASN A 107 2.60 -33.99 36.38
N MET A 108 3.47 -34.26 35.40
CA MET A 108 4.42 -35.38 35.49
C MET A 108 5.46 -35.15 36.59
N MET A 109 5.99 -33.93 36.73
CA MET A 109 6.91 -33.60 37.82
C MET A 109 6.23 -33.68 39.18
N GLN A 110 5.02 -33.15 39.33
CA GLN A 110 4.24 -33.25 40.56
C GLN A 110 3.88 -34.71 40.90
N SER A 111 3.56 -35.54 39.91
CA SER A 111 3.32 -36.98 40.08
C SER A 111 4.58 -37.74 40.49
N LYS A 112 5.74 -37.44 39.89
CA LYS A 112 7.03 -38.03 40.30
C LYS A 112 7.47 -37.56 41.69
N LEU A 113 7.34 -36.26 42.01
CA LEU A 113 7.62 -35.73 43.34
C LEU A 113 6.72 -36.37 44.42
N ARG A 114 5.43 -36.60 44.11
CA ARG A 114 4.52 -37.32 45.03
C ARG A 114 4.93 -38.78 45.26
N LYS A 115 5.57 -39.42 44.28
CA LYS A 115 6.10 -40.79 44.42
C LYS A 115 7.42 -40.86 45.21
N VAL A 116 8.20 -39.78 45.23
CA VAL A 116 9.46 -39.71 45.98
C VAL A 116 9.23 -39.57 47.50
N GLY A 117 8.05 -39.13 47.95
CA GLY A 117 7.71 -38.99 49.37
C GLY A 117 7.32 -40.28 50.13
N THR A 118 7.73 -41.46 49.67
CA THR A 118 7.41 -42.75 50.33
C THR A 118 8.59 -43.70 50.49
N LEU A 119 9.82 -43.19 50.37
CA LEU A 119 11.03 -43.95 50.72
C LEU A 119 11.60 -43.39 52.02
N ASP A 120 11.89 -44.34 52.90
CA ASP A 120 12.25 -44.28 54.32
C ASP A 120 12.67 -42.90 54.89
N ARG A 121 11.95 -42.47 55.93
CA ARG A 121 12.20 -41.22 56.67
C ARG A 121 13.58 -41.26 57.35
N GLU A 122 14.08 -42.44 57.69
CA GLU A 122 15.40 -42.63 58.30
C GLU A 122 16.57 -42.37 57.31
N GLU A 123 16.38 -42.62 56.01
CA GLU A 123 17.41 -42.40 54.99
C GLU A 123 17.47 -40.92 54.55
N SER A 124 16.31 -40.24 54.56
CA SER A 124 16.21 -38.80 54.29
C SER A 124 16.90 -37.96 55.38
N ASP A 125 16.77 -38.32 56.66
CA ASP A 125 17.43 -37.60 57.76
C ASP A 125 18.95 -37.82 57.76
N ARG A 126 19.44 -38.96 57.25
CA ARG A 126 20.89 -39.22 57.08
C ARG A 126 21.50 -38.48 55.89
N LEU A 127 20.76 -38.33 54.79
CA LEU A 127 21.22 -37.61 53.59
C LEU A 127 21.21 -36.09 53.75
N LEU A 128 20.37 -35.56 54.64
CA LEU A 128 20.21 -34.13 54.85
C LEU A 128 21.12 -33.55 55.95
N ASP A 129 21.88 -34.39 56.67
CA ASP A 129 22.84 -34.00 57.71
C ASP A 129 22.39 -32.82 58.61
N LEU A 130 21.13 -32.84 59.04
CA LEU A 130 20.55 -31.79 59.90
C LEU A 130 20.79 -32.07 61.39
N LYS A 131 21.96 -32.61 61.74
CA LYS A 131 22.42 -32.71 63.13
C LYS A 131 23.89 -32.33 63.26
N GLN A 132 24.13 -31.03 63.37
CA GLN A 132 24.73 -30.38 64.54
C GLN A 132 25.12 -28.95 64.16
N VAL A 133 24.18 -28.03 64.31
CA VAL A 133 24.52 -26.63 64.60
C VAL A 133 23.73 -26.26 65.84
N ASP A 134 24.13 -26.81 66.97
CA ASP A 134 23.97 -26.10 68.23
C ASP A 134 25.27 -26.22 69.03
N GLU A 135 25.74 -25.03 69.41
CA GLU A 135 26.70 -24.69 70.47
C GLU A 135 28.21 -24.88 70.26
N ALA A 136 28.89 -23.76 69.96
CA ALA A 136 30.05 -23.23 70.71
C ALA A 136 30.31 -21.79 70.20
N GLN A 137 29.95 -20.75 70.97
CA GLN A 137 30.87 -19.97 71.84
C GLN A 137 32.03 -19.33 71.03
N GLU A 138 32.24 -18.01 71.01
CA GLU A 138 32.51 -17.17 72.17
C GLU A 138 32.40 -15.65 71.85
N GLN A 139 32.17 -14.87 72.91
CA GLN A 139 31.87 -13.43 73.05
C GLN A 139 33.12 -12.50 72.83
N PRO A 140 33.22 -11.28 73.41
CA PRO A 140 32.63 -9.97 73.05
C PRO A 140 33.73 -8.85 72.97
N SER A 141 33.33 -7.58 73.11
CA SER A 141 34.10 -6.32 73.29
C SER A 141 34.38 -5.55 71.99
N GLU A 142 34.18 -4.24 71.88
CA GLU A 142 33.88 -3.16 72.83
C GLU A 142 33.14 -2.04 72.09
#